data_AF-A0A6P0NFH4-F1
#
_entry.id   AF-A0A6P0NFH4-F1
#
_cell.length_a   1.000
_cell.length_b   1.000
_cell.length_c   1.000
_cell.angle_alpha   90.00
_cell.angle_beta   90.00
_cell.angle_gamma   90.00
#
_symmetry.space_group_name_H-M   'P 1'
#
loop_
_entity.id
_entity.type
_entity.pdbx_description
1 polymer ?
#
loop_
_entity_poly.entity_id
_entity_poly.type
_entity_poly.pdbx_seq_one_letter_code
_entity_poly.pdbx_strand_id
1 'polypeptide(L)'
;MNNIKIDYANLKTLLMKLQWKAADAETNKIVLSIAKNLRQKHKVSKKDQEWLQGLNYLRESDLIDFPCEDLLTLNQLWEQYSQGNFGFRIQSQLWQQVSQDYNKFADLVGWRKGDADSWHYY
;
A
#
# COMPACT_ATOMS: atom_id res chain seq x y z
N MET A 1 19.32 -13.73 9.27
CA MET A 1 18.06 -13.14 8.77
C MET A 1 18.40 -12.40 7.49
N ASN A 2 17.86 -12.82 6.33
CA ASN A 2 18.03 -12.05 5.09
C ASN A 2 17.07 -10.85 5.15
N ASN A 3 17.57 -9.74 5.68
CA ASN A 3 16.87 -8.47 5.67
C ASN A 3 16.96 -7.92 4.24
N ILE A 4 15.96 -8.20 3.40
CA ILE A 4 15.92 -7.61 2.06
C ILE A 4 15.72 -6.12 2.25
N LYS A 5 16.76 -5.34 1.97
CA LYS A 5 16.68 -3.89 1.97
C LYS A 5 15.86 -3.46 0.77
N ILE A 6 14.67 -2.94 1.01
CA ILE A 6 13.83 -2.35 -0.03
C ILE A 6 14.50 -1.08 -0.57
N ASP A 7 14.57 -0.95 -1.89
CA ASP A 7 15.05 0.27 -2.55
C ASP A 7 13.87 1.18 -2.90
N TYR A 8 13.84 2.35 -2.27
CA TYR A 8 12.81 3.36 -2.46
C TYR A 8 13.21 4.49 -3.43
N ALA A 9 14.41 4.42 -4.04
CA ALA A 9 14.95 5.52 -4.86
C ALA A 9 14.04 5.86 -6.06
N ASN A 10 13.47 4.84 -6.71
CA ASN A 10 12.55 5.04 -7.82
C ASN A 10 11.26 5.72 -7.35
N LEU A 11 10.63 5.22 -6.28
CA LEU A 11 9.43 5.83 -5.69
C LEU A 11 9.70 7.31 -5.33
N LYS A 12 10.81 7.58 -4.65
CA LYS A 12 11.24 8.95 -4.31
C LYS A 12 11.35 9.84 -5.55
N THR A 13 11.97 9.34 -6.62
CA THR A 13 12.13 10.08 -7.89
C THR A 13 10.78 10.41 -8.52
N LEU A 14 9.85 9.46 -8.55
CA LEU A 14 8.50 9.63 -9.11
C LEU A 14 7.70 10.66 -8.30
N LEU A 15 7.75 10.58 -6.97
CA LEU A 15 7.10 11.51 -6.06
C LEU A 15 7.67 12.93 -6.18
N MET A 16 9.01 13.07 -6.25
CA MET A 16 9.67 14.36 -6.50
C MET A 16 9.21 15.04 -7.80
N LYS A 17 8.91 14.23 -8.82
CA LYS A 17 8.43 14.70 -10.13
C LYS A 17 6.90 14.83 -10.19
N LEU A 18 6.20 14.64 -9.07
CA LEU A 18 4.73 14.69 -8.96
C LEU A 18 4.02 13.70 -9.91
N GLN A 19 4.68 12.60 -10.26
CA GLN A 19 4.13 11.57 -11.15
C GLN A 19 3.26 10.58 -10.35
N TRP A 20 2.14 11.07 -9.81
CA TRP A 20 1.31 10.34 -8.84
C TRP A 20 0.88 8.95 -9.30
N LYS A 21 0.42 8.82 -10.56
CA LYS A 21 0.00 7.52 -11.12
C LYS A 21 1.15 6.51 -11.16
N ALA A 22 2.36 6.96 -11.51
CA ALA A 22 3.53 6.09 -11.55
C ALA A 22 4.03 5.77 -10.13
N ALA A 23 3.99 6.74 -9.21
CA ALA A 23 4.36 6.55 -7.81
C ALA A 23 3.43 5.56 -7.09
N ASP A 24 2.13 5.59 -7.39
CA ASP A 24 1.15 4.62 -6.89
C ASP A 24 1.44 3.20 -7.40
N ALA A 25 1.68 3.06 -8.70
CA ALA A 25 2.07 1.78 -9.29
C ALA A 25 3.38 1.23 -8.68
N GLU A 26 4.35 2.10 -8.40
CA GLU A 26 5.59 1.71 -7.74
C GLU A 26 5.39 1.32 -6.27
N THR A 27 4.54 2.06 -5.55
CA THR A 27 4.15 1.74 -4.17
C THR A 27 3.52 0.34 -4.11
N ASN A 28 2.61 0.02 -5.03
CA ASN A 28 2.00 -1.30 -5.13
C ASN A 28 3.04 -2.41 -5.37
N LYS A 29 3.98 -2.20 -6.30
CA LYS A 29 5.08 -3.16 -6.54
C LYS A 29 5.92 -3.41 -5.29
N ILE A 30 6.31 -2.35 -4.58
CA ILE A 30 7.10 -2.45 -3.35
C ILE A 30 6.33 -3.24 -2.29
N VAL A 31 5.09 -2.86 -2.01
CA VAL A 31 4.24 -3.52 -1.01
C VAL A 31 4.01 -5.00 -1.34
N LEU A 32 3.76 -5.34 -2.61
CA LEU A 32 3.63 -6.73 -3.06
C LEU A 32 4.95 -7.50 -2.94
N SER A 33 6.09 -6.88 -3.19
CA SER A 33 7.40 -7.52 -3.05
C SER A 33 7.69 -7.89 -1.59
N ILE A 34 7.33 -7.02 -0.64
CA ILE A 34 7.44 -7.27 0.80
C ILE A 34 6.53 -8.45 1.17
N ALA A 35 5.26 -8.41 0.75
CA ALA A 35 4.32 -9.48 1.01
C ALA A 35 4.78 -10.83 0.45
N LYS A 36 5.27 -10.87 -0.79
CA LYS A 36 5.83 -12.09 -1.39
C LYS A 36 7.03 -12.62 -0.60
N ASN A 37 7.87 -11.74 -0.07
CA ASN A 37 8.98 -12.15 0.78
C ASN A 37 8.51 -12.73 2.13
N LEU A 38 7.51 -12.12 2.77
CA LEU A 38 6.91 -12.66 4.00
C LEU A 38 6.36 -14.07 3.77
N ARG A 39 5.63 -14.27 2.67
CA ARG A 39 5.08 -15.58 2.26
C ARG A 39 6.14 -16.67 2.08
N GLN A 40 7.37 -16.33 1.68
CA GLN A 40 8.47 -17.30 1.53
C GLN A 40 8.91 -17.92 2.86
N LYS A 41 8.63 -17.26 3.97
CA LYS A 41 9.00 -17.75 5.30
C LYS A 41 8.04 -18.80 5.85
N HIS A 42 6.86 -18.96 5.23
CA HIS A 42 5.85 -19.91 5.69
C HIS A 42 6.28 -21.34 5.32
N LYS A 43 6.28 -22.24 6.30
CA LYS A 43 6.55 -23.67 6.07
C LYS A 43 5.29 -24.34 5.54
N VAL A 44 5.11 -24.32 4.22
CA VAL A 44 3.98 -24.92 3.52
C VAL A 44 4.45 -25.91 2.45
N SER A 45 3.52 -26.65 1.84
CA SER A 45 3.86 -27.53 0.72
C SER A 45 4.39 -26.71 -0.48
N LYS A 46 5.16 -27.35 -1.37
CA LYS A 46 5.66 -26.70 -2.60
C LYS A 46 4.51 -26.09 -3.43
N LYS A 47 3.41 -26.82 -3.56
CA LYS A 47 2.21 -26.37 -4.30
C LYS A 47 1.60 -25.13 -3.68
N ASP A 48 1.49 -25.10 -2.36
CA ASP A 48 0.96 -23.93 -1.65
C ASP A 48 1.91 -22.74 -1.76
N GLN A 49 3.22 -22.99 -1.72
CA GLN A 49 4.21 -21.94 -1.91
C GLN A 49 4.11 -21.31 -3.30
N GLU A 50 3.96 -22.12 -4.34
CA GLU A 50 3.75 -21.63 -5.72
C GLU A 50 2.48 -20.77 -5.81
N TRP A 51 1.37 -21.24 -5.21
CA TRP A 51 0.14 -20.46 -5.14
C TRP A 51 0.33 -19.12 -4.42
N LEU A 52 0.98 -19.12 -3.25
CA LEU A 52 1.26 -17.91 -2.46
C LEU A 52 2.10 -16.87 -3.21
N GLN A 53 3.09 -17.33 -3.96
CA GLN A 53 3.97 -16.45 -4.75
C GLN A 53 3.27 -15.89 -6.00
N GLY A 54 2.26 -16.60 -6.52
CA GLY A 54 1.44 -16.18 -7.66
C GLY A 54 0.44 -15.07 -7.34
N LEU A 55 0.12 -14.82 -6.06
CA LEU A 55 -0.85 -13.79 -5.67
C LEU A 55 -0.29 -12.39 -5.91
N ASN A 56 -1.07 -11.58 -6.65
CA ASN A 56 -0.76 -10.19 -6.97
C ASN A 56 -1.60 -9.18 -6.18
N TYR A 57 -2.07 -9.59 -5.00
CA TYR A 57 -2.81 -8.79 -4.03
C TYR A 57 -2.33 -9.14 -2.62
N LEU A 58 -2.64 -8.29 -1.64
CA LEU A 58 -2.34 -8.52 -0.23
C LEU A 58 -3.40 -9.39 0.44
N ARG A 59 -2.97 -10.31 1.30
CA ARG A 59 -3.84 -11.03 2.22
C ARG A 59 -3.74 -10.39 3.60
N GLU A 60 -4.74 -10.60 4.44
CA GLU A 60 -4.72 -10.15 5.83
C GLU A 60 -3.47 -10.64 6.59
N SER A 61 -3.04 -11.88 6.35
CA SER A 61 -1.81 -12.42 6.96
C SER A 61 -0.54 -11.67 6.55
N ASP A 62 -0.51 -11.07 5.36
CA ASP A 62 0.66 -10.29 4.93
C ASP A 62 0.73 -8.94 5.65
N LEU A 63 -0.40 -8.46 6.18
CA LEU A 63 -0.49 -7.19 6.94
C LEU A 63 -0.07 -7.36 8.40
N ILE A 64 -0.27 -8.55 8.99
CA ILE A 64 0.09 -8.84 10.38
C ILE A 64 1.60 -8.71 10.60
N ASP A 65 2.39 -9.27 9.67
CA ASP A 65 3.86 -9.28 9.75
C ASP A 65 4.50 -8.18 8.89
N PHE A 66 3.72 -7.19 8.44
CA PHE A 66 4.23 -6.12 7.60
C PHE A 66 5.25 -5.27 8.38
N PRO A 67 6.48 -5.05 7.87
CA PRO A 67 7.50 -4.32 8.62
C PRO A 67 7.11 -2.86 8.84
N CYS A 68 7.11 -2.43 10.10
CA CYS A 68 6.78 -1.05 10.47
C CYS A 68 7.70 -0.02 9.82
N GLU A 69 8.99 -0.33 9.67
CA GLU A 69 9.97 0.57 9.05
C GLU A 69 9.65 0.84 7.58
N ASP A 70 9.25 -0.19 6.83
CA ASP A 70 8.88 -0.06 5.41
C ASP A 70 7.57 0.72 5.26
N LEU A 71 6.59 0.46 6.13
CA LEU A 71 5.32 1.21 6.15
C LEU A 71 5.54 2.70 6.49
N LEU A 72 6.40 2.97 7.48
CA LEU A 72 6.77 4.33 7.87
C LEU A 72 7.49 5.05 6.73
N THR A 73 8.43 4.39 6.05
CA THR A 73 9.17 4.95 4.91
C THR A 73 8.22 5.31 3.77
N LEU A 74 7.30 4.41 3.40
CA LEU A 74 6.29 4.67 2.38
C LEU A 74 5.42 5.88 2.76
N ASN A 75 4.92 5.93 4.01
CA ASN A 75 4.13 7.05 4.48
C ASN A 75 4.90 8.38 4.41
N GLN A 76 6.13 8.42 4.92
CA GLN A 76 6.94 9.64 4.96
C GLN A 76 7.23 10.19 3.55
N LEU A 77 7.52 9.31 2.58
CA LEU A 77 7.74 9.73 1.20
C LEU A 77 6.47 10.36 0.60
N TRP A 78 5.32 9.71 0.75
CA TRP A 78 4.05 10.26 0.25
C TRP A 78 3.69 11.58 0.95
N GLU A 79 3.81 11.64 2.28
CA GLU A 79 3.49 12.83 3.09
C GLU A 79 4.39 14.01 2.71
N GLN A 80 5.70 13.79 2.57
CA GLN A 80 6.67 14.82 2.22
C GLN A 80 6.39 15.45 0.85
N TYR A 81 6.25 14.62 -0.18
CA TYR A 81 6.15 15.13 -1.56
C TYR A 81 4.74 15.60 -1.94
N SER A 82 3.72 15.17 -1.20
CA SER A 82 2.34 15.66 -1.36
C SER A 82 2.02 16.89 -0.51
N GLN A 83 2.99 17.43 0.25
CA GLN A 83 2.76 18.51 1.22
C GLN A 83 1.69 18.14 2.26
N GLY A 84 1.69 16.89 2.73
CA GLY A 84 0.76 16.39 3.73
C GLY A 84 -0.64 16.07 3.19
N ASN A 85 -0.83 15.92 1.88
CA ASN A 85 -2.13 15.55 1.29
C ASN A 85 -2.32 14.04 1.11
N PHE A 86 -1.23 13.28 0.91
CA PHE A 86 -1.26 11.84 0.65
C PHE A 86 -0.42 11.05 1.64
N GLY A 87 -0.85 9.83 1.96
CA GLY A 87 -0.16 8.91 2.86
C GLY A 87 -1.13 8.09 3.71
N PHE A 88 -0.66 6.93 4.20
CA PHE A 88 -1.48 6.02 5.01
C PHE A 88 -1.90 6.65 6.35
N ARG A 89 -1.07 7.53 6.92
CA ARG A 89 -1.40 8.27 8.13
C ARG A 89 -2.63 9.16 7.93
N ILE A 90 -2.70 9.87 6.82
CA ILE A 90 -3.82 10.76 6.48
C ILE A 90 -5.08 9.93 6.26
N GLN A 91 -4.98 8.84 5.50
CA GLN A 91 -6.09 7.89 5.32
C GLN A 91 -6.58 7.32 6.66
N SER A 92 -5.67 6.94 7.57
CA SER A 92 -6.02 6.44 8.90
C SER A 92 -6.74 7.49 9.75
N GLN A 93 -6.32 8.76 9.69
CA GLN A 93 -7.02 9.85 10.38
C GLN A 93 -8.44 10.05 9.84
N LEU A 94 -8.59 10.09 8.51
CA LEU A 94 -9.90 10.22 7.87
C LEU A 94 -10.81 9.03 8.20
N TRP A 95 -10.25 7.81 8.23
CA TRP A 95 -10.94 6.59 8.62
C TRP A 95 -11.54 6.68 10.03
N GLN A 96 -10.76 7.19 11.00
CA GLN A 96 -11.24 7.38 12.36
C GLN A 96 -12.29 8.49 12.45
N GLN A 97 -12.13 9.59 11.70
CA GLN A 97 -13.09 10.70 11.70
C GLN A 97 -14.49 10.29 11.26
N VAL A 98 -14.60 9.34 10.33
CA VAL A 98 -15.89 8.81 9.87
C VAL A 98 -16.38 7.61 10.67
N SER A 99 -15.82 7.38 11.86
CA SER A 99 -16.18 6.22 12.71
C SER A 99 -16.06 4.90 11.96
N GLN A 100 -15.06 4.78 11.08
CA GLN A 100 -14.79 3.56 10.34
C GLN A 100 -15.92 3.15 9.38
N ASP A 101 -16.68 4.14 8.91
CA ASP A 101 -17.67 3.98 7.84
C ASP A 101 -16.95 4.01 6.47
N TYR A 102 -16.89 2.85 5.82
CA TYR A 102 -16.23 2.67 4.52
C TYR A 102 -16.78 3.57 3.42
N ASN A 103 -18.10 3.78 3.40
CA ASN A 103 -18.73 4.61 2.39
C ASN A 103 -18.29 6.07 2.57
N LYS A 104 -18.43 6.61 3.78
CA LYS A 104 -18.01 7.98 4.07
C LYS A 104 -16.51 8.18 3.85
N PHE A 105 -15.70 7.19 4.21
CA PHE A 105 -14.27 7.22 3.95
C PHE A 105 -13.98 7.31 2.45
N ALA A 106 -14.56 6.41 1.65
CA ALA A 106 -14.37 6.36 0.20
C ALA A 106 -14.79 7.69 -0.48
N ASP A 107 -15.83 8.34 0.02
CA ASP A 107 -16.23 9.68 -0.45
C ASP A 107 -15.18 10.74 -0.08
N LEU A 108 -14.70 10.75 1.17
CA LEU A 108 -13.70 11.72 1.63
C LEU A 108 -12.37 11.61 0.87
N VAL A 109 -11.95 10.40 0.51
CA VAL A 109 -10.70 10.17 -0.24
C VAL A 109 -10.91 10.18 -1.77
N GLY A 110 -12.13 10.45 -2.24
CA GLY A 110 -12.44 10.62 -3.66
C GLY A 110 -12.38 9.32 -4.48
N TRP A 111 -12.61 8.15 -3.87
CA TRP A 111 -12.64 6.88 -4.58
C TRP A 111 -13.94 6.63 -5.34
N ARG A 112 -15.00 7.37 -5.00
CA ARG A 112 -16.31 7.32 -5.66
C ARG A 112 -16.65 8.66 -6.31
N LYS A 113 -17.32 8.61 -7.45
CA LYS A 113 -18.13 9.74 -7.93
C LYS A 113 -19.38 9.76 -7.05
N GLY A 114 -19.93 10.94 -6.72
CA GLY A 114 -20.89 11.18 -5.62
C GLY A 114 -22.22 10.40 -5.60
N ASP A 115 -22.33 9.31 -6.34
CA ASP A 115 -23.37 8.30 -6.43
C ASP A 115 -22.80 6.93 -5.99
N ALA A 116 -23.49 6.25 -5.07
CA ALA A 116 -22.96 5.12 -4.28
C ALA A 116 -22.39 3.94 -5.10
N ASP A 117 -22.76 3.83 -6.38
CA ASP A 117 -22.38 2.73 -7.28
C ASP A 117 -21.26 3.10 -8.29
N SER A 118 -20.77 4.35 -8.30
CA SER A 118 -19.82 4.83 -9.30
C SER A 118 -18.39 4.94 -8.76
N TRP A 119 -17.61 3.87 -8.92
CA TRP A 119 -16.19 3.83 -8.52
C TRP A 119 -15.24 4.38 -9.60
N HIS A 120 -14.16 5.03 -9.18
CA HIS A 120 -13.04 5.34 -10.06
C HIS A 120 -12.19 4.09 -10.32
N TYR A 121 -12.30 3.53 -11.52
CA TYR A 121 -11.42 2.46 -11.98
C TYR A 121 -10.09 3.03 -12.50
N TYR A 122 -8.99 2.29 -12.27
CA TYR A 122 -7.61 2.70 -12.53
C TYR A 122 -7.07 2.27 -13.91
#